data_AF-A0A9D0W0J8-F1
#
_entry.id   AF-A0A9D0W0J8-F1
#
_cell.length_a   1.000
_cell.length_b   1.000
_cell.length_c   1.000
_cell.angle_alpha   90.00
_cell.angle_beta   90.00
_cell.angle_gamma   90.00
#
_symmetry.space_group_name_H-M   'P 1'
#
loop_
_entity.id
_entity.type
_entity.pdbx_description
1 polymer ?
#
loop_
_entity_poly.entity_id
_entity_poly.type
_entity_poly.pdbx_seq_one_letter_code
_entity_poly.pdbx_strand_id
1 'polypeptide(L)'
;AAMMIQENWDESVQTDVVDLLRKLIPPGVWLHDRQDGNGDAHLKAGLVGPSETVPVIDGELGLSTWQNLFLCEFDGPRRERRIVCTVLDMGSPATGKPPNA
;
A
#
# COMPACT_ATOMS: atom_id res chain seq x y z
N ALA A 1 7.48 5.86 -2.35
CA ALA A 1 7.08 4.45 -2.21
C ALA A 1 5.74 4.38 -1.49
N ALA A 2 4.97 3.34 -1.73
CA ALA A 2 3.61 3.16 -1.24
C ALA A 2 3.33 1.68 -0.93
N MET A 3 2.17 1.42 -0.32
CA MET A 3 1.64 0.08 -0.09
C MET A 3 0.35 -0.09 -0.88
N MET A 4 0.11 -1.29 -1.41
CA MET A 4 -1.11 -1.60 -2.16
C MET A 4 -1.48 -3.07 -1.98
N ILE A 5 -2.77 -3.41 -2.04
CA ILE A 5 -3.24 -4.80 -2.15
C ILE A 5 -3.70 -5.06 -3.59
N GLN A 6 -3.14 -6.09 -4.24
CA GLN A 6 -3.46 -6.48 -5.63
C GLN A 6 -3.37 -7.99 -5.85
N GLU A 7 -3.71 -8.43 -7.06
CA GLU A 7 -3.49 -9.80 -7.53
C GLU A 7 -2.04 -10.07 -7.93
N ASN A 8 -1.58 -11.29 -7.65
CA ASN A 8 -0.22 -11.77 -7.94
C ASN A 8 -0.23 -13.18 -8.55
N TRP A 9 -1.13 -13.44 -9.51
CA TRP A 9 -1.18 -14.72 -10.22
C TRP A 9 -0.15 -14.79 -11.35
N ASP A 10 -0.02 -13.70 -12.10
CA ASP A 10 1.01 -13.46 -13.10
C ASP A 10 1.50 -12.00 -13.00
N GLU A 11 2.26 -11.51 -13.98
CA GLU A 11 2.86 -10.17 -13.99
C GLU A 11 1.97 -9.07 -14.61
N SER A 12 0.77 -9.42 -15.08
CA SER A 12 -0.09 -8.49 -15.82
C SER A 12 -0.54 -7.31 -14.96
N VAL A 13 -1.05 -7.57 -13.75
CA VAL A 13 -1.58 -6.51 -12.86
C VAL A 13 -0.48 -5.55 -12.41
N GLN A 14 0.71 -6.05 -12.12
CA GLN A 14 1.88 -5.25 -11.75
C GLN A 14 2.30 -4.36 -12.91
N THR A 15 2.33 -4.92 -14.12
CA THR A 15 2.65 -4.19 -15.36
C THR A 15 1.61 -3.09 -15.61
N ASP A 16 0.32 -3.42 -15.55
CA ASP A 16 -0.77 -2.49 -15.78
C ASP A 16 -0.80 -1.35 -14.74
N VAL A 17 -0.56 -1.64 -13.46
CA VAL A 17 -0.45 -0.63 -12.41
C VAL A 17 0.71 0.33 -12.69
N VAL A 18 1.89 -0.20 -13.02
CA VAL A 18 3.06 0.63 -13.34
C VAL A 18 2.80 1.49 -14.58
N ASP A 19 2.24 0.92 -15.63
CA ASP A 19 1.96 1.62 -16.88
C ASP A 19 0.86 2.67 -16.72
N LEU A 20 -0.19 2.37 -15.97
CA LEU A 20 -1.24 3.32 -15.64
C LEU A 20 -0.67 4.51 -14.85
N LEU A 21 0.10 4.25 -13.80
CA LEU A 21 0.68 5.31 -12.98
C LEU A 21 1.70 6.15 -13.76
N ARG A 22 2.46 5.56 -14.70
CA ARG A 22 3.33 6.31 -15.62
C ARG A 22 2.55 7.19 -16.58
N LYS A 23 1.40 6.71 -17.09
CA LYS A 23 0.53 7.49 -17.99
C LYS A 23 -0.15 8.65 -17.27
N LEU A 24 -0.68 8.41 -16.07
CA LEU A 24 -1.38 9.42 -15.27
C LEU A 24 -0.42 10.44 -14.65
N ILE A 25 0.75 9.97 -14.20
CA ILE A 25 1.74 10.79 -13.50
C ILE A 25 3.11 10.59 -14.16
N PRO A 26 3.36 11.22 -15.33
CA PRO A 26 4.61 11.05 -16.06
C PRO A 26 5.79 11.75 -15.35
N PRO A 27 7.02 11.22 -15.44
CA PRO A 27 8.20 11.87 -14.87
C PRO A 27 8.63 13.11 -15.67
N GLY A 28 9.34 14.04 -15.02
CA GLY A 28 10.05 15.16 -15.66
C GLY A 28 9.19 16.38 -16.05
N VAL A 29 7.91 16.41 -15.68
CA VAL A 29 6.98 17.50 -16.00
C VAL A 29 6.51 18.29 -14.78
N TRP A 30 6.92 17.89 -13.58
CA TRP A 30 6.48 18.48 -12.32
C TRP A 30 7.43 19.58 -11.84
N LEU A 31 6.91 20.52 -11.06
CA LEU A 31 7.74 21.59 -10.49
C LEU A 31 8.88 21.05 -9.61
N HIS A 32 8.63 19.96 -8.88
CA HIS A 32 9.64 19.33 -8.02
C HIS A 32 10.76 18.63 -8.81
N ASP A 33 10.55 18.34 -10.10
CA ASP A 33 11.60 17.73 -10.93
C ASP A 33 12.81 18.66 -11.11
N ARG A 34 12.62 19.98 -10.91
CA ARG A 34 13.72 20.97 -10.89
C ARG A 34 14.60 20.85 -9.65
N GLN A 35 14.09 20.22 -8.59
CA GLN A 35 14.82 20.05 -7.33
C GLN A 35 15.53 18.70 -7.34
N ASP A 36 14.76 17.61 -7.44
CA ASP A 36 15.28 16.25 -7.20
C ASP A 36 14.91 15.24 -8.32
N GLY A 37 14.17 15.66 -9.36
CA GLY A 37 13.85 14.83 -10.53
C GLY A 37 12.87 13.66 -10.29
N ASN A 38 12.23 13.62 -9.13
CA ASN A 38 11.34 12.54 -8.69
C ASN A 38 9.93 13.04 -8.30
N GLY A 39 9.48 14.15 -8.90
CA GLY A 39 8.18 14.74 -8.60
C GLY A 39 7.03 13.77 -8.85
N ASP A 40 7.15 12.92 -9.88
CA ASP A 40 6.17 11.87 -10.16
C ASP A 40 6.12 10.82 -9.05
N ALA A 41 7.25 10.47 -8.45
CA ALA A 41 7.31 9.51 -7.35
C ALA A 41 6.58 10.00 -6.10
N HIS A 42 6.68 11.30 -5.80
CA HIS A 42 5.92 11.94 -4.73
C HIS A 42 4.41 11.87 -4.96
N LEU A 43 3.96 12.21 -6.17
CA LEU A 43 2.55 12.21 -6.52
C LEU A 43 1.96 10.80 -6.57
N LYS A 44 2.69 9.82 -7.14
CA LYS A 44 2.29 8.39 -7.12
C LYS A 44 2.19 7.87 -5.69
N ALA A 45 3.16 8.20 -4.83
CA ALA A 45 3.13 7.79 -3.43
C ALA A 45 1.95 8.41 -2.67
N GLY A 46 1.66 9.69 -2.90
CA GLY A 46 0.51 10.38 -2.30
C GLY A 46 -0.83 9.83 -2.79
N LEU A 47 -0.92 9.42 -4.06
CA LEU A 47 -2.14 8.85 -4.63
C LEU A 47 -2.42 7.43 -4.13
N VAL A 48 -1.41 6.55 -4.12
CA VAL A 48 -1.56 5.16 -3.70
C VAL A 48 -1.69 5.05 -2.18
N GLY A 49 -0.91 5.84 -1.44
CA GLY A 49 -0.93 5.84 0.01
C GLY A 49 0.20 5.01 0.65
N PRO A 50 0.63 5.36 1.88
CA PRO A 50 1.83 4.79 2.48
C PRO A 50 1.60 3.46 3.22
N SER A 51 0.34 3.02 3.40
CA SER A 51 0.00 1.92 4.30
C SER A 51 -1.30 1.24 3.90
N GLU A 52 -1.41 -0.04 4.29
CA GLU A 52 -2.64 -0.83 4.19
C GLU A 52 -3.01 -1.37 5.57
N THR A 53 -4.30 -1.62 5.80
CA THR A 53 -4.79 -2.28 7.01
C THR A 53 -5.45 -3.59 6.62
N VAL A 54 -4.95 -4.70 7.17
CA VAL A 54 -5.45 -6.05 6.89
C VAL A 54 -5.99 -6.66 8.18
N PRO A 55 -7.23 -7.16 8.22
CA PRO A 55 -7.74 -7.86 9.40
C PRO A 55 -6.97 -9.16 9.61
N VAL A 56 -6.83 -9.58 10.88
CA VAL A 56 -6.34 -10.91 11.23
C VAL A 56 -7.53 -11.73 11.74
N ILE A 57 -7.85 -12.82 11.07
CA ILE A 57 -9.02 -13.66 11.34
C ILE A 57 -8.48 -15.08 11.60
N ASP A 58 -8.80 -15.63 12.77
CA ASP A 58 -8.35 -16.97 13.19
C ASP A 58 -6.83 -17.21 13.07
N GLY A 59 -6.04 -16.14 13.24
CA GLY A 59 -4.57 -16.18 13.17
C GLY A 59 -3.99 -15.98 11.77
N GLU A 60 -4.81 -15.80 10.74
CA GLU A 60 -4.39 -15.58 9.36
C GLU A 60 -4.74 -14.16 8.88
N LEU A 61 -4.00 -13.65 7.91
CA LEU A 61 -4.37 -12.40 7.23
C LEU A 61 -5.67 -12.61 6.46
N GLY A 62 -6.68 -11.78 6.71
CA GLY A 62 -7.97 -11.81 6.03
C GLY A 62 -7.91 -11.27 4.61
N LEU A 63 -7.04 -11.85 3.79
CA LEU A 63 -6.89 -11.61 2.36
C LEU A 63 -7.54 -12.76 1.58
N SER A 64 -8.14 -12.48 0.45
CA SER A 64 -8.60 -13.53 -0.47
C SER A 64 -7.44 -14.20 -1.21
N THR A 65 -7.70 -15.32 -1.88
CA THR A 65 -6.73 -16.03 -2.73
C THR A 65 -6.02 -15.13 -3.74
N TRP A 66 -6.68 -14.07 -4.21
CA TRP A 66 -6.18 -13.15 -5.22
C TRP A 66 -5.66 -11.83 -4.62
N GLN A 67 -5.50 -11.72 -3.31
CA GLN A 67 -5.00 -10.51 -2.67
C GLN A 67 -3.63 -10.73 -2.04
N ASN A 68 -2.66 -9.94 -2.50
CA ASN A 68 -1.29 -9.92 -2.00
C ASN A 68 -0.91 -8.48 -1.64
N LEU A 69 0.03 -8.31 -0.71
CA LEU A 69 0.57 -7.01 -0.31
C LEU A 69 1.76 -6.64 -1.20
N PHE A 70 1.73 -5.44 -1.76
CA PHE A 70 2.75 -4.91 -2.66
C PHE A 70 3.44 -3.70 -2.04
N LEU A 71 4.77 -3.69 -2.14
CA LEU A 71 5.55 -2.47 -2.01
C LEU A 71 5.65 -1.82 -3.40
N CYS A 72 5.10 -0.62 -3.55
CA CYS A 72 5.21 0.13 -4.79
C CYS A 72 6.43 1.07 -4.71
N GLU A 73 7.51 0.73 -5.43
CA GLU A 73 8.67 1.61 -5.62
C GLU A 73 8.42 2.56 -6.80
N PHE A 74 8.59 3.86 -6.56
CA PHE A 74 8.40 4.90 -7.58
C PHE A 74 9.65 5.73 -7.85
N ASP A 75 10.66 5.63 -6.99
CA ASP A 75 11.91 6.40 -7.07
C ASP A 75 13.11 5.47 -6.91
N GLY A 76 13.08 4.38 -7.69
CA GLY A 76 14.06 3.31 -7.67
C GLY A 76 15.16 3.44 -8.74
N PRO A 77 16.21 2.59 -8.67
CA PRO A 77 16.42 1.57 -7.65
C PRO A 77 16.88 2.19 -6.32
N ARG A 78 16.39 1.63 -5.20
CA ARG A 78 16.88 1.95 -3.85
C ARG A 78 17.45 0.69 -3.22
N ARG A 79 18.56 0.83 -2.48
CA ARG A 79 19.22 -0.30 -1.81
C ARG A 79 18.32 -0.95 -0.74
N GLU A 80 17.47 -0.15 -0.10
CA GLU A 80 16.65 -0.59 1.02
C GLU A 80 15.36 0.24 1.09
N ARG A 81 14.25 -0.44 1.40
CA ARG A 81 12.99 0.16 1.84
C ARG A 81 12.57 -0.56 3.12
N ARG A 82 12.24 0.21 4.16
CA ARG A 82 11.78 -0.33 5.43
C ARG A 82 10.26 -0.34 5.47
N ILE A 83 9.67 -1.51 5.65
CA ILE A 83 8.23 -1.69 5.89
C ILE A 83 8.05 -1.96 7.39
N VAL A 84 7.06 -1.31 7.99
CA VAL A 84 6.72 -1.50 9.41
C VAL A 84 5.33 -2.10 9.50
N CYS A 85 5.19 -3.20 10.21
CA CYS A 85 3.90 -3.84 10.49
C CYS A 85 3.58 -3.68 11.97
N THR A 86 2.39 -3.15 12.26
CA THR A 86 1.86 -3.03 13.62
C THR A 86 0.66 -3.95 13.73
N VAL A 87 0.68 -4.87 14.69
CA VAL A 87 -0.48 -5.71 15.02
C VAL A 87 -1.19 -5.05 16.19
N LEU A 88 -2.45 -4.69 15.98
CA LEU A 88 -3.31 -4.09 17.01
C LEU A 88 -4.30 -5.15 17.48
N ASP A 89 -4.29 -5.43 18.78
CA ASP A 89 -5.36 -6.18 19.42
C ASP A 89 -6.49 -5.21 19.75
N MET A 90 -7.61 -5.34 19.04
CA MET A 90 -8.78 -4.48 19.25
C MET A 90 -9.65 -4.94 20.43
N GLY A 91 -9.26 -6.03 21.11
CA GLY A 91 -10.05 -6.65 22.17
C GLY A 91 -11.36 -7.24 21.64
N SER A 92 -11.91 -8.24 22.34
CA SER A 92 -13.34 -8.53 22.17
C SER A 92 -14.12 -7.30 22.67
N PRO A 93 -15.21 -6.86 22.00
CA PRO A 93 -16.11 -5.90 22.62
C PRO A 93 -16.45 -6.46 24.00
N ALA A 94 -16.16 -5.69 25.05
CA ALA A 94 -16.49 -6.09 26.41
C ALA A 94 -17.94 -6.55 26.37
N THR A 95 -18.19 -7.81 26.74
CA THR A 95 -19.53 -8.31 26.98
C THR A 95 -20.07 -7.58 28.20
N GLY A 96 -20.48 -6.32 27.98
CA GLY A 96 -21.20 -5.51 28.92
C GLY A 96 -22.53 -6.20 29.14
N LYS A 97 -22.56 -7.14 30.08
CA LYS A 97 -23.80 -7.51 30.75
C LYS A 97 -24.37 -6.19 31.26
N PRO A 98 -25.58 -5.77 30.84
CA PRO A 98 -26.17 -4.57 31.41
C PRO A 98 -26.26 -4.76 32.93
N PRO A 99 -25.87 -3.76 33.73
CA PRO A 99 -26.07 -3.83 35.16
C PRO A 99 -27.58 -3.77 35.41
N ASN A 100 -28.17 -4.93 35.68
CA ASN A 100 -29.57 -5.15 36.05
C ASN A 100 -30.61 -4.63 35.04
N ALA A 101 -31.19 -5.57 34.28
CA ALA A 101 -32.58 -5.52 33.85
C ALA A 101 -33.20 -6.90 34.09
#